data_AF-A0A3D3I7V3-F1
#
_entry.id   AF-A0A3D3I7V3-F1
#
_cell.length_a   1.000
_cell.length_b   1.000
_cell.length_c   1.000
_cell.angle_alpha   90.00
_cell.angle_beta   90.00
_cell.angle_gamma   90.00
#
_symmetry.space_group_name_H-M   'P 1'
#
loop_
_entity.id
_entity.type
_entity.pdbx_description
1 polymer ?
#
loop_
_entity_poly.entity_id
_entity_poly.type
_entity_poly.pdbx_seq_one_letter_code
_entity_poly.pdbx_strand_id
1 'polypeptide(L)'
;MKRVILFLAAILMFSMNAPVQGQDQIRLQEHLMLKDGKMYQVRDQEQIELKQQLKLQNGSMVNPDGTVQLQNQKQIRLKNGECLDMDGNQYASQQEFRQQWQSRQQAMTQEHLMFQNGQMYRIQNMEKTQLNEQARLNNGAVVGPDGKVQLKDRKQLQLKEGECLDMNGNRYASQMEMGRQMAQVMAQEHFMFQNGQMYRVQNQEKIQLKEQLKLKNGTMVNPNGSVQLKDQKQLQLRDGECMDLEGNRYETQDRFRDKMMQKQMDRMERQMGKEKMSPKKGKKNN
;
A
#
# COMPACT_ATOMS: atom_id res chain seq x y z
N MET A 1 -58.00 48.99 15.87
CA MET A 1 -56.92 48.78 16.86
C MET A 1 -57.00 47.33 17.37
N LYS A 2 -55.90 46.55 17.24
CA LYS A 2 -55.39 45.46 18.14
C LYS A 2 -56.45 44.45 18.68
N ARG A 3 -56.41 43.11 18.53
CA ARG A 3 -55.35 42.07 18.69
C ARG A 3 -55.90 40.76 18.04
N VAL A 4 -55.22 40.07 17.13
CA VAL A 4 -54.31 38.90 17.32
C VAL A 4 -54.82 37.84 18.29
N ILE A 5 -55.26 36.67 17.77
CA ILE A 5 -54.77 35.33 18.16
C ILE A 5 -54.82 34.44 16.90
N LEU A 6 -53.65 34.17 16.33
CA LEU A 6 -53.43 33.32 15.16
C LEU A 6 -53.05 31.93 15.69
N PHE A 7 -53.78 30.89 15.24
CA PHE A 7 -53.49 29.50 15.55
C PHE A 7 -52.16 29.09 14.90
N LEU A 8 -51.12 28.89 15.70
CA LEU A 8 -49.88 28.23 15.31
C LEU A 8 -50.14 26.73 15.21
N ALA A 9 -50.42 26.25 13.99
CA ALA A 9 -50.36 24.84 13.65
C ALA A 9 -48.89 24.41 13.59
N ALA A 10 -48.51 23.51 14.49
CA ALA A 10 -47.21 22.87 14.54
C ALA A 10 -47.00 22.00 13.31
N ILE A 11 -46.16 22.46 12.37
CA ILE A 11 -45.64 21.62 11.28
C ILE A 11 -44.33 21.00 11.78
N LEU A 12 -44.44 19.80 12.34
CA LEU A 12 -43.36 18.85 12.50
C LEU A 12 -42.97 18.32 11.10
N MET A 13 -42.08 19.02 10.39
CA MET A 13 -41.32 18.38 9.32
C MET A 13 -40.12 17.68 9.94
N PHE A 14 -40.33 16.41 10.27
CA PHE A 14 -39.28 15.42 10.44
C PHE A 14 -38.39 15.45 9.19
N SER A 15 -37.22 16.08 9.28
CA SER A 15 -36.14 15.83 8.34
C SER A 15 -35.67 14.40 8.55
N MET A 16 -36.09 13.50 7.65
CA MET A 16 -35.48 12.19 7.51
C MET A 16 -34.03 12.39 7.06
N ASN A 17 -33.13 12.59 8.02
CA ASN A 17 -31.73 12.26 7.81
C ASN A 17 -31.70 10.74 7.67
N ALA A 18 -31.70 10.27 6.42
CA ALA A 18 -31.29 8.91 6.14
C ALA A 18 -29.94 8.71 6.84
N PRO A 19 -29.77 7.67 7.68
CA PRO A 19 -28.44 7.30 8.10
C PRO A 19 -27.71 6.92 6.82
N VAL A 20 -26.76 7.77 6.42
CA VAL A 20 -25.67 7.38 5.52
C VAL A 20 -25.02 6.19 6.22
N GLN A 21 -25.40 4.98 5.80
CA GLN A 21 -24.78 3.74 6.22
C GLN A 21 -23.35 3.75 5.66
N GLY A 22 -22.46 4.47 6.34
CA GLY A 22 -21.03 4.22 6.35
C GLY A 22 -20.77 2.92 7.09
N GLN A 23 -21.27 1.81 6.54
CA GLN A 23 -20.69 0.50 6.78
C GLN A 23 -19.86 0.21 5.54
N ASP A 24 -18.64 0.73 5.53
CA ASP A 24 -17.53 0.17 4.76
C ASP A 24 -17.27 -1.24 5.29
N GLN A 25 -18.18 -2.16 4.99
CA GLN A 25 -17.81 -3.56 4.85
C GLN A 25 -16.63 -3.54 3.89
N ILE A 26 -15.54 -4.18 4.30
CA ILE A 26 -14.39 -4.57 3.48
C ILE A 26 -14.93 -5.14 2.16
N ARG A 27 -15.16 -4.26 1.17
CA ARG A 27 -15.52 -4.65 -0.19
C ARG A 27 -14.27 -5.29 -0.72
N LEU A 28 -14.23 -6.63 -0.76
CA LEU A 28 -13.16 -7.31 -1.46
C LEU A 28 -13.18 -6.77 -2.88
N GLN A 29 -12.10 -6.09 -3.24
CA GLN A 29 -11.95 -5.59 -4.59
C GLN A 29 -12.11 -6.76 -5.57
N GLU A 30 -12.77 -6.45 -6.67
CA GLU A 30 -12.99 -7.36 -7.78
C GLU A 30 -11.70 -8.12 -8.14
N HIS A 31 -11.80 -9.44 -8.21
CA HIS A 31 -10.70 -10.30 -8.65
C HIS A 31 -11.22 -11.44 -9.50
N LEU A 32 -10.32 -12.06 -10.24
CA LEU A 32 -10.57 -13.25 -11.03
C LEU A 32 -10.01 -14.48 -10.31
N MET A 33 -10.69 -15.61 -10.41
CA MET A 33 -10.26 -16.88 -9.84
C MET A 33 -10.50 -18.00 -10.85
N LEU A 34 -9.48 -18.85 -11.06
CA LEU A 34 -9.68 -20.07 -11.83
C LEU A 34 -10.23 -21.14 -10.88
N LYS A 35 -11.41 -21.68 -11.20
CA LYS A 35 -12.01 -22.79 -10.47
C LYS A 35 -12.55 -23.82 -11.44
N ASP A 36 -12.12 -25.07 -11.30
CA ASP A 36 -12.56 -26.23 -12.07
C ASP A 36 -12.47 -26.00 -13.60
N GLY A 37 -11.36 -25.35 -14.03
CA GLY A 37 -11.08 -25.06 -15.43
C GLY A 37 -11.84 -23.86 -16.00
N LYS A 38 -12.61 -23.14 -15.18
CA LYS A 38 -13.39 -21.97 -15.57
C LYS A 38 -12.97 -20.73 -14.79
N MET A 39 -12.86 -19.59 -15.47
CA MET A 39 -12.62 -18.31 -14.82
C MET A 39 -13.90 -17.75 -14.23
N TYR A 40 -13.79 -17.26 -13.00
CA TYR A 40 -14.85 -16.55 -12.31
C TYR A 40 -14.37 -15.15 -11.96
N GLN A 41 -15.23 -14.17 -12.18
CA GLN A 41 -15.11 -12.85 -11.60
C GLN A 41 -15.80 -12.85 -10.24
N VAL A 42 -15.07 -12.48 -9.21
CA VAL A 42 -15.55 -12.47 -7.83
C VAL A 42 -15.70 -11.02 -7.38
N ARG A 43 -16.93 -10.62 -7.05
CA ARG A 43 -17.27 -9.26 -6.57
C ARG A 43 -18.23 -9.38 -5.40
N ASP A 44 -17.87 -8.79 -4.25
CA ASP A 44 -18.75 -8.70 -3.07
C ASP A 44 -19.46 -10.02 -2.69
N GLN A 45 -18.76 -11.16 -2.86
CA GLN A 45 -19.20 -12.56 -2.64
C GLN A 45 -19.91 -13.26 -3.80
N GLU A 46 -20.32 -12.55 -4.85
CA GLU A 46 -20.83 -13.17 -6.07
C GLU A 46 -19.69 -13.74 -6.91
N GLN A 47 -19.92 -14.89 -7.56
CA GLN A 47 -19.01 -15.48 -8.53
C GLN A 47 -19.71 -15.59 -9.87
N ILE A 48 -19.26 -14.79 -10.83
CA ILE A 48 -19.82 -14.75 -12.18
C ILE A 48 -18.85 -15.47 -13.09
N GLU A 49 -19.28 -16.57 -13.72
CA GLU A 49 -18.47 -17.27 -14.71
C GLU A 49 -18.18 -16.33 -15.88
N LEU A 50 -16.90 -16.17 -16.20
CA LEU A 50 -16.45 -15.32 -17.28
C LEU A 50 -16.77 -16.02 -18.62
N LYS A 51 -17.66 -15.43 -19.42
CA LYS A 51 -18.07 -15.99 -20.73
C LYS A 51 -17.27 -15.47 -21.91
N GLN A 52 -16.64 -14.31 -21.76
CA GLN A 52 -15.87 -13.64 -22.80
C GLN A 52 -14.52 -13.21 -22.26
N GLN A 53 -13.57 -12.95 -23.14
CA GLN A 53 -12.25 -12.47 -22.73
C GLN A 53 -12.37 -11.12 -21.99
N LEU A 54 -11.64 -10.97 -20.89
CA LEU A 54 -11.61 -9.75 -20.09
C LEU A 54 -10.25 -9.07 -20.20
N LYS A 55 -10.25 -7.76 -20.47
CA LYS A 55 -9.04 -6.95 -20.50
C LYS A 55 -8.75 -6.38 -19.11
N LEU A 56 -7.55 -6.64 -18.60
CA LEU A 56 -7.03 -6.09 -17.34
C LEU A 56 -6.49 -4.67 -17.54
N GLN A 57 -6.31 -3.94 -16.44
CA GLN A 57 -5.77 -2.57 -16.45
C GLN A 57 -4.35 -2.52 -17.01
N ASN A 58 -3.54 -3.54 -16.74
CA ASN A 58 -2.21 -3.69 -17.31
C ASN A 58 -2.22 -4.08 -18.80
N GLY A 59 -3.38 -4.13 -19.45
CA GLY A 59 -3.56 -4.47 -20.86
C GLY A 59 -3.47 -5.95 -21.20
N SER A 60 -3.24 -6.83 -20.22
CA SER A 60 -3.32 -8.28 -20.42
C SER A 60 -4.76 -8.71 -20.66
N MET A 61 -4.95 -9.80 -21.38
CA MET A 61 -6.26 -10.36 -21.67
C MET A 61 -6.43 -11.73 -21.02
N VAL A 62 -7.51 -11.91 -20.25
CA VAL A 62 -7.83 -13.15 -19.53
C VAL A 62 -8.96 -13.86 -20.25
N ASN A 63 -8.73 -15.11 -20.64
CA ASN A 63 -9.74 -15.93 -21.31
C ASN A 63 -10.61 -16.71 -20.29
N PRO A 64 -11.85 -17.08 -20.66
CA PRO A 64 -12.74 -17.92 -19.85
C PRO A 64 -12.12 -19.22 -19.32
N ASP A 65 -11.17 -19.79 -20.05
CA ASP A 65 -10.48 -21.01 -19.63
C ASP A 65 -9.45 -20.75 -18.53
N GLY A 66 -8.94 -19.53 -18.38
CA GLY A 66 -7.89 -19.13 -17.44
C GLY A 66 -6.49 -19.07 -18.05
N THR A 67 -6.39 -19.06 -19.37
CA THR A 67 -5.19 -18.57 -20.06
C THR A 67 -5.16 -17.04 -20.02
N VAL A 68 -3.97 -16.47 -19.84
CA VAL A 68 -3.74 -15.02 -19.81
C VAL A 68 -2.71 -14.66 -20.86
N GLN A 69 -3.07 -13.73 -21.73
CA GLN A 69 -2.18 -13.15 -22.73
C GLN A 69 -1.61 -11.85 -22.16
N LEU A 70 -0.31 -11.84 -21.88
CA LEU A 70 0.40 -10.64 -21.42
C LEU A 70 0.63 -9.67 -22.58
N GLN A 71 0.90 -8.39 -22.28
CA GLN A 71 1.16 -7.38 -23.31
C GLN A 71 2.31 -7.74 -24.27
N ASN A 72 3.31 -8.48 -23.79
CA ASN A 72 4.44 -8.94 -24.60
C ASN A 72 4.13 -10.21 -25.42
N GLN A 73 2.86 -10.55 -25.59
CA GLN A 73 2.35 -11.74 -26.28
C GLN A 73 2.71 -13.08 -25.63
N LYS A 74 3.41 -13.08 -24.49
CA LYS A 74 3.62 -14.30 -23.72
C LYS A 74 2.31 -14.75 -23.10
N GLN A 75 2.06 -16.06 -23.14
CA GLN A 75 0.91 -16.66 -22.49
C GLN A 75 1.32 -17.32 -21.18
N ILE A 76 0.48 -17.17 -20.16
CA ILE A 76 0.54 -17.93 -18.92
C ILE A 76 -0.80 -18.64 -18.70
N ARG A 77 -0.79 -19.72 -17.92
CA ARG A 77 -1.99 -20.47 -17.55
C ARG A 77 -2.11 -20.43 -16.04
N LEU A 78 -3.24 -19.94 -15.53
CA LEU A 78 -3.56 -20.06 -14.13
C LEU A 78 -3.78 -21.53 -13.75
N LYS A 79 -3.42 -21.90 -12.53
CA LYS A 79 -3.77 -23.19 -11.92
C LYS A 79 -5.07 -23.07 -11.14
N ASN A 80 -5.72 -24.21 -10.91
CA ASN A 80 -6.95 -24.25 -10.14
C ASN A 80 -6.73 -23.64 -8.75
N GLY A 81 -7.59 -22.69 -8.36
CA GLY A 81 -7.50 -21.94 -7.11
C GLY A 81 -6.67 -20.65 -7.18
N GLU A 82 -5.86 -20.43 -8.22
CA GLU A 82 -5.10 -19.19 -8.38
C GLU A 82 -6.02 -18.01 -8.72
N CYS A 83 -5.60 -16.82 -8.29
CA CYS A 83 -6.33 -15.58 -8.49
C CYS A 83 -5.53 -14.55 -9.26
N LEU A 84 -6.22 -13.62 -9.92
CA LEU A 84 -5.67 -12.40 -10.49
C LEU A 84 -6.46 -11.20 -9.98
N ASP A 85 -5.80 -10.11 -9.60
CA ASP A 85 -6.50 -8.83 -9.46
C ASP A 85 -6.67 -8.14 -10.82
N MET A 86 -7.42 -7.03 -10.84
CA MET A 86 -7.73 -6.30 -12.08
C MET A 86 -6.51 -5.62 -12.72
N ASP A 87 -5.40 -5.56 -12.01
CA ASP A 87 -4.10 -5.06 -12.46
C ASP A 87 -3.18 -6.19 -12.95
N GLY A 88 -3.66 -7.43 -12.88
CA GLY A 88 -2.98 -8.63 -13.35
C GLY A 88 -1.87 -9.14 -12.43
N ASN A 89 -1.90 -8.79 -11.14
CA ASN A 89 -1.07 -9.47 -10.16
C ASN A 89 -1.68 -10.83 -9.84
N GLN A 90 -0.87 -11.87 -9.85
CA GLN A 90 -1.27 -13.26 -9.61
C GLN A 90 -1.06 -13.65 -8.14
N TYR A 91 -1.96 -14.46 -7.62
CA TYR A 91 -1.92 -15.02 -6.27
C TYR A 91 -2.13 -16.53 -6.34
N ALA A 92 -1.45 -17.29 -5.48
CA ALA A 92 -1.55 -18.74 -5.45
C ALA A 92 -2.91 -19.23 -4.95
N SER A 93 -3.63 -18.39 -4.18
CA SER A 93 -4.96 -18.71 -3.65
C SER A 93 -5.79 -17.46 -3.36
N GLN A 94 -7.10 -17.67 -3.18
CA GLN A 94 -7.99 -16.61 -2.69
C GLN A 94 -7.61 -16.14 -1.28
N GLN A 95 -7.10 -17.01 -0.41
CA GLN A 95 -6.66 -16.63 0.92
C GLN A 95 -5.47 -15.66 0.85
N GLU A 96 -4.48 -15.97 0.00
CA GLU A 96 -3.33 -15.10 -0.23
C GLU A 96 -3.77 -13.75 -0.80
N PHE A 97 -4.67 -13.75 -1.79
CA PHE A 97 -5.27 -12.53 -2.32
C PHE A 97 -5.89 -11.68 -1.21
N ARG A 98 -6.72 -12.28 -0.33
CA ARG A 98 -7.36 -11.56 0.79
C ARG A 98 -6.33 -10.97 1.75
N GLN A 99 -5.30 -11.72 2.13
CA GLN A 99 -4.24 -11.25 3.03
C GLN A 99 -3.46 -10.08 2.41
N GLN A 100 -3.09 -10.19 1.14
CA GLN A 100 -2.40 -9.13 0.41
C GLN A 100 -3.27 -7.89 0.26
N TRP A 101 -4.55 -8.08 -0.07
CA TRP A 101 -5.51 -7.00 -0.19
C TRP A 101 -5.72 -6.27 1.15
N GLN A 102 -5.89 -7.00 2.26
CA GLN A 102 -6.00 -6.40 3.60
C GLN A 102 -4.76 -5.58 3.95
N SER A 103 -3.57 -6.14 3.69
CA SER A 103 -2.30 -5.43 3.92
C SER A 103 -2.19 -4.15 3.10
N ARG A 104 -2.65 -4.17 1.84
CA ARG A 104 -2.71 -2.98 0.98
C ARG A 104 -3.69 -1.95 1.49
N GLN A 105 -4.90 -2.35 1.91
CA GLN A 105 -5.88 -1.42 2.45
C GLN A 105 -5.34 -0.71 3.70
N GLN A 106 -4.69 -1.45 4.59
CA GLN A 106 -4.03 -0.85 5.75
C GLN A 106 -2.89 0.09 5.36
N ALA A 107 -2.13 -0.23 4.32
CA ALA A 107 -1.11 0.68 3.80
C ALA A 107 -1.73 1.96 3.20
N MET A 108 -2.92 1.86 2.62
CA MET A 108 -3.64 2.97 1.98
C MET A 108 -4.32 3.91 2.99
N THR A 109 -4.42 3.53 4.27
CA THR A 109 -4.85 4.46 5.33
C THR A 109 -3.78 5.51 5.65
N GLN A 110 -2.53 5.24 5.29
CA GLN A 110 -1.42 6.16 5.51
C GLN A 110 -1.63 7.44 4.70
N GLU A 111 -1.24 8.57 5.28
CA GLU A 111 -1.39 9.85 4.61
C GLU A 111 -0.58 9.90 3.31
N HIS A 112 -1.23 10.31 2.23
CA HIS A 112 -0.59 10.53 0.93
C HIS A 112 -1.34 11.56 0.11
N LEU A 113 -0.70 12.02 -0.96
CA LEU A 113 -1.25 12.96 -1.92
C LEU A 113 -1.45 12.28 -3.26
N MET A 114 -2.60 12.46 -3.89
CA MET A 114 -2.94 11.89 -5.20
C MET A 114 -3.33 13.00 -6.18
N PHE A 115 -2.78 12.97 -7.38
CA PHE A 115 -3.17 13.86 -8.46
C PHE A 115 -4.25 13.20 -9.32
N GLN A 116 -5.43 13.79 -9.37
CA GLN A 116 -6.55 13.25 -10.12
C GLN A 116 -7.43 14.37 -10.68
N ASN A 117 -7.90 14.23 -11.91
CA ASN A 117 -8.75 15.20 -12.59
C ASN A 117 -8.19 16.64 -12.56
N GLY A 118 -6.87 16.78 -12.67
CA GLY A 118 -6.20 18.08 -12.61
C GLY A 118 -6.11 18.72 -11.22
N GLN A 119 -6.48 18.00 -10.16
CA GLN A 119 -6.48 18.48 -8.78
C GLN A 119 -5.67 17.56 -7.87
N MET A 120 -5.01 18.13 -6.87
CA MET A 120 -4.44 17.36 -5.78
C MET A 120 -5.48 17.03 -4.71
N TYR A 121 -5.43 15.80 -4.23
CA TYR A 121 -6.18 15.34 -3.07
C TYR A 121 -5.23 14.83 -2.01
N ARG A 122 -5.50 15.20 -0.75
CA ARG A 122 -4.95 14.53 0.42
C ARG A 122 -5.84 13.35 0.76
N ILE A 123 -5.23 12.19 0.97
CA ILE A 123 -5.90 10.98 1.39
C ILE A 123 -5.32 10.58 2.74
N GLN A 124 -6.16 10.47 3.76
CA GLN A 124 -5.76 10.06 5.10
C GLN A 124 -6.89 9.23 5.71
N ASN A 125 -6.58 8.06 6.24
CA ASN A 125 -7.59 7.14 6.77
C ASN A 125 -8.74 6.86 5.78
N MET A 126 -8.41 6.76 4.48
CA MET A 126 -9.35 6.62 3.35
C MET A 126 -10.27 7.82 3.10
N GLU A 127 -10.19 8.88 3.91
CA GLU A 127 -10.87 10.15 3.62
C GLU A 127 -10.11 10.91 2.56
N LYS A 128 -10.83 11.35 1.52
CA LYS A 128 -10.28 12.12 0.41
C LYS A 128 -10.69 13.58 0.53
N THR A 129 -9.72 14.47 0.70
CA THR A 129 -9.93 15.92 0.81
C THR A 129 -9.18 16.64 -0.29
N GLN A 130 -9.84 17.56 -1.00
CA GLN A 130 -9.15 18.37 -2.00
C GLN A 130 -8.10 19.27 -1.32
N LEU A 131 -6.91 19.31 -1.90
CA LEU A 131 -5.85 20.19 -1.44
C LEU A 131 -6.04 21.57 -2.09
N ASN A 132 -6.35 22.58 -1.27
CA ASN A 132 -6.55 23.96 -1.74
C ASN A 132 -5.29 24.84 -1.60
N GLU A 133 -4.37 24.44 -0.72
CA GLU A 133 -3.13 25.15 -0.43
C GLU A 133 -1.91 24.25 -0.63
N GLN A 134 -0.72 24.82 -0.67
CA GLN A 134 0.49 24.02 -0.81
C GLN A 134 0.71 23.10 0.41
N ALA A 135 1.08 21.86 0.17
CA ALA A 135 1.47 20.91 1.21
C ALA A 135 3.01 20.78 1.27
N ARG A 136 3.58 20.80 2.46
CA ARG A 136 5.02 20.52 2.67
C ARG A 136 5.20 19.07 3.09
N LEU A 137 6.06 18.34 2.38
CA LEU A 137 6.45 16.96 2.68
C LEU A 137 7.60 16.93 3.68
N ASN A 138 7.80 15.77 4.32
CA ASN A 138 8.84 15.54 5.33
C ASN A 138 10.27 15.69 4.78
N ASN A 139 10.46 15.41 3.48
CA ASN A 139 11.74 15.61 2.81
C ASN A 139 12.01 17.09 2.43
N GLY A 140 11.08 17.99 2.74
CA GLY A 140 11.14 19.42 2.47
C GLY A 140 10.59 19.84 1.11
N ALA A 141 10.15 18.90 0.26
CA ALA A 141 9.45 19.22 -0.98
C ALA A 141 8.11 19.89 -0.70
N VAL A 142 7.64 20.69 -1.67
CA VAL A 142 6.37 21.41 -1.60
C VAL A 142 5.50 20.99 -2.78
N VAL A 143 4.25 20.62 -2.51
CA VAL A 143 3.29 20.15 -3.50
C VAL A 143 2.16 21.17 -3.61
N GLY A 144 1.95 21.71 -4.81
CA GLY A 144 0.86 22.64 -5.10
C GLY A 144 -0.46 21.93 -5.44
N PRO A 145 -1.61 22.62 -5.34
CA PRO A 145 -2.93 22.07 -5.63
C PRO A 145 -3.11 21.61 -7.09
N ASP A 146 -2.25 22.10 -7.99
CA ASP A 146 -2.20 21.78 -9.43
C ASP A 146 -1.28 20.60 -9.77
N GLY A 147 -0.74 19.91 -8.76
CA GLY A 147 0.15 18.76 -8.95
C GLY A 147 1.61 19.12 -9.28
N LYS A 148 1.98 20.41 -9.25
CA LYS A 148 3.40 20.81 -9.29
C LYS A 148 4.08 20.47 -7.98
N VAL A 149 5.27 19.90 -8.08
CA VAL A 149 6.10 19.54 -6.93
C VAL A 149 7.43 20.25 -7.05
N GLN A 150 7.75 21.06 -6.05
CA GLN A 150 9.06 21.70 -5.91
C GLN A 150 9.91 20.87 -4.96
N LEU A 151 10.99 20.29 -5.48
CA LEU A 151 11.97 19.53 -4.71
C LEU A 151 12.85 20.46 -3.87
N LYS A 152 13.56 19.88 -2.90
CA LYS A 152 14.47 20.62 -2.01
C LYS A 152 15.58 21.38 -2.77
N ASP A 153 16.03 20.84 -3.90
CA ASP A 153 17.02 21.47 -4.80
C ASP A 153 16.40 22.50 -5.76
N ARG A 154 15.14 22.89 -5.53
CA ARG A 154 14.32 23.80 -6.35
C ARG A 154 13.95 23.29 -7.74
N LYS A 155 14.31 22.04 -8.10
CA LYS A 155 13.78 21.42 -9.33
C LYS A 155 12.27 21.26 -9.20
N GLN A 156 11.59 21.43 -10.32
CA GLN A 156 10.14 21.23 -10.41
C GLN A 156 9.83 19.99 -11.22
N LEU A 157 8.80 19.27 -10.80
CA LEU A 157 8.20 18.19 -11.56
C LEU A 157 6.68 18.31 -11.51
N GLN A 158 6.01 17.80 -12.54
CA GLN A 158 4.56 17.75 -12.64
C GLN A 158 4.11 16.30 -12.44
N LEU A 159 3.17 16.09 -11.53
CA LEU A 159 2.50 14.81 -11.41
C LEU A 159 1.59 14.57 -12.61
N LYS A 160 1.52 13.31 -13.05
CA LYS A 160 0.60 12.84 -14.07
C LYS A 160 -0.68 12.34 -13.43
N GLU A 161 -1.75 12.31 -14.22
CA GLU A 161 -3.04 11.79 -13.80
C GLU A 161 -2.90 10.40 -13.16
N GLY A 162 -3.43 10.24 -11.95
CA GLY A 162 -3.41 9.01 -11.17
C GLY A 162 -2.18 8.83 -10.28
N GLU A 163 -1.10 9.58 -10.48
CA GLU A 163 0.12 9.45 -9.68
C GLU A 163 -0.10 9.93 -8.24
N CYS A 164 0.67 9.37 -7.31
CA CYS A 164 0.63 9.76 -5.91
C CYS A 164 2.02 9.92 -5.29
N LEU A 165 2.05 10.64 -4.18
CA LEU A 165 3.22 10.88 -3.34
C LEU A 165 2.88 10.49 -1.91
N ASP A 166 3.76 9.77 -1.23
CA ASP A 166 3.70 9.69 0.23
C ASP A 166 4.24 10.96 0.88
N MET A 167 4.09 11.07 2.21
CA MET A 167 4.55 12.24 2.95
C MET A 167 6.08 12.39 3.01
N ASN A 168 6.84 11.38 2.56
CA ASN A 168 8.29 11.43 2.43
C ASN A 168 8.73 11.77 0.99
N GLY A 169 7.78 11.97 0.09
CA GLY A 169 7.97 12.38 -1.29
C GLY A 169 8.39 11.26 -2.22
N ASN A 170 8.19 10.00 -1.85
CA ASN A 170 8.31 8.89 -2.80
C ASN A 170 7.12 8.95 -3.76
N ARG A 171 7.39 8.83 -5.07
CA ARG A 171 6.39 8.91 -6.13
C ARG A 171 6.02 7.53 -6.64
N TYR A 172 4.73 7.33 -6.87
CA TYR A 172 4.16 6.10 -7.39
C TYR A 172 3.28 6.41 -8.60
N ALA A 173 3.22 5.49 -9.56
CA ALA A 173 2.42 5.65 -10.77
C ALA A 173 0.91 5.61 -10.46
N SER A 174 0.52 4.94 -9.38
CA SER A 174 -0.86 4.90 -8.91
C SER A 174 -0.95 4.68 -7.40
N GLN A 175 -2.11 5.01 -6.83
CA GLN A 175 -2.44 4.71 -5.43
C GLN A 175 -2.28 3.21 -5.14
N MET A 176 -2.65 2.34 -6.09
CA MET A 176 -2.53 0.90 -5.89
C MET A 176 -1.07 0.43 -5.88
N GLU A 177 -0.22 1.00 -6.73
CA GLU A 177 1.21 0.72 -6.68
C GLU A 177 1.78 1.11 -5.32
N MET A 178 1.44 2.30 -4.82
CA MET A 178 1.82 2.74 -3.47
C MET A 178 1.36 1.72 -2.42
N GLY A 179 0.08 1.36 -2.41
CA GLY A 179 -0.48 0.39 -1.45
C GLY A 179 0.26 -0.95 -1.48
N ARG A 180 0.63 -1.46 -2.67
CA ARG A 180 1.40 -2.71 -2.82
C ARG A 180 2.83 -2.57 -2.27
N GLN A 181 3.54 -1.53 -2.66
CA GLN A 181 4.92 -1.32 -2.21
C GLN A 181 4.98 -1.10 -0.69
N MET A 182 4.05 -0.29 -0.17
CA MET A 182 3.99 0.01 1.25
C MET A 182 3.53 -1.19 2.08
N ALA A 183 2.58 -2.01 1.59
CA ALA A 183 2.22 -3.27 2.24
C ALA A 183 3.43 -4.21 2.38
N GLN A 184 4.27 -4.31 1.34
CA GLN A 184 5.48 -5.14 1.39
C GLN A 184 6.50 -4.63 2.42
N VAL A 185 6.62 -3.31 2.57
CA VAL A 185 7.46 -2.68 3.60
C VAL A 185 6.89 -2.94 5.00
N MET A 186 5.56 -2.81 5.18
CA MET A 186 4.89 -3.04 6.46
C MET A 186 4.89 -4.53 6.87
N ALA A 187 5.01 -5.44 5.91
CA ALA A 187 5.20 -6.86 6.15
C ALA A 187 6.60 -7.21 6.66
N GLN A 188 7.57 -6.29 6.57
CA GLN A 188 8.92 -6.53 7.08
C GLN A 188 8.92 -6.66 8.60
N GLU A 189 9.44 -7.79 9.07
CA GLU A 189 9.62 -8.06 10.48
C GLU A 189 10.64 -7.08 11.08
N HIS A 190 10.25 -6.44 12.19
CA HIS A 190 11.10 -5.57 12.99
C HIS A 190 10.73 -5.66 14.47
N PHE A 191 11.58 -5.10 15.31
CA PHE A 191 11.33 -4.96 16.74
C PHE A 191 11.08 -3.49 17.08
N MET A 192 10.15 -3.24 17.98
CA MET A 192 9.76 -1.90 18.41
C MET A 192 9.75 -1.87 19.94
N PHE A 193 10.39 -0.85 20.51
CA PHE A 193 10.27 -0.59 21.94
C PHE A 193 9.15 0.42 22.16
N GLN A 194 8.13 0.03 22.92
CA GLN A 194 7.00 0.90 23.22
C GLN A 194 6.46 0.59 24.62
N ASN A 195 6.11 1.63 25.39
CA ASN A 195 5.56 1.54 26.72
C ASN A 195 6.37 0.62 27.67
N GLY A 196 7.71 0.68 27.58
CA GLY A 196 8.60 -0.13 28.40
C GLY A 196 8.72 -1.62 27.98
N GLN A 197 8.10 -2.01 26.87
CA GLN A 197 8.10 -3.39 26.37
C GLN A 197 8.62 -3.47 24.94
N MET A 198 9.34 -4.55 24.64
CA MET A 198 9.68 -4.91 23.27
C MET A 198 8.54 -5.67 22.59
N TYR A 199 8.26 -5.31 21.35
CA TYR A 199 7.34 -6.01 20.48
C TYR A 199 8.07 -6.46 19.21
N ARG A 200 7.84 -7.69 18.80
CA ARG A 200 8.05 -8.13 17.42
C ARG A 200 6.85 -7.63 16.61
N VAL A 201 7.13 -6.94 15.51
CA VAL A 201 6.12 -6.39 14.61
C VAL A 201 6.27 -7.00 13.24
N GLN A 202 5.22 -7.64 12.76
CA GLN A 202 5.16 -8.26 11.44
C GLN A 202 3.72 -8.20 10.94
N ASN A 203 3.51 -7.78 9.68
CA ASN A 203 2.16 -7.59 9.13
C ASN A 203 1.25 -6.75 10.04
N GLN A 204 1.83 -5.73 10.68
CA GLN A 204 1.19 -4.87 11.70
C GLN A 204 0.76 -5.56 13.00
N GLU A 205 0.91 -6.87 13.14
CA GLU A 205 0.71 -7.56 14.41
C GLU A 205 1.86 -7.26 15.35
N LYS A 206 1.55 -6.84 16.58
CA LYS A 206 2.52 -6.63 17.65
C LYS A 206 2.46 -7.81 18.63
N ILE A 207 3.52 -8.59 18.67
CA ILE A 207 3.67 -9.70 19.60
C ILE A 207 4.71 -9.28 20.63
N GLN A 208 4.30 -9.18 21.89
CA GLN A 208 5.22 -8.85 22.97
C GLN A 208 6.34 -9.90 23.04
N LEU A 209 7.58 -9.42 23.06
CA LEU A 209 8.74 -10.26 23.24
C LEU A 209 8.82 -10.67 24.72
N LYS A 210 8.66 -11.97 25.00
CA LYS A 210 8.68 -12.51 26.37
C LYS A 210 10.07 -12.93 26.83
N GLU A 211 10.93 -13.30 25.89
CA GLU A 211 12.25 -13.83 26.15
C GLU A 211 13.30 -13.06 25.35
N GLN A 212 14.55 -13.15 25.79
CA GLN A 212 15.66 -12.56 25.07
C GLN A 212 15.80 -13.18 23.68
N LEU A 213 16.02 -12.34 22.66
CA LEU A 213 16.20 -12.76 21.28
C LEU A 213 17.61 -12.46 20.78
N LYS A 214 18.24 -13.44 20.12
CA LYS A 214 19.49 -13.24 19.40
C LYS A 214 19.24 -12.94 17.93
N LEU A 215 19.65 -11.76 17.46
CA LEU A 215 19.60 -11.36 16.06
C LEU A 215 20.73 -12.02 15.24
N LYS A 216 20.60 -11.96 13.91
CA LYS A 216 21.56 -12.58 12.98
C LYS A 216 22.99 -12.08 13.14
N ASN A 217 23.15 -10.81 13.49
CA ASN A 217 24.46 -10.19 13.69
C ASN A 217 25.09 -10.50 15.07
N GLY A 218 24.41 -11.30 15.90
CA GLY A 218 24.84 -11.66 17.26
C GLY A 218 24.37 -10.70 18.36
N THR A 219 23.65 -9.64 18.01
CA THR A 219 23.04 -8.71 18.97
C THR A 219 21.94 -9.42 19.76
N MET A 220 21.93 -9.24 21.08
CA MET A 220 20.87 -9.74 21.96
C MET A 220 19.89 -8.61 22.27
N VAL A 221 18.59 -8.86 22.10
CA VAL A 221 17.51 -7.92 22.38
C VAL A 221 16.68 -8.48 23.53
N ASN A 222 16.53 -7.73 24.62
CA ASN A 222 15.78 -8.16 25.79
C ASN A 222 14.35 -7.59 25.78
N PRO A 223 13.37 -8.24 26.44
CA PRO A 223 11.98 -7.76 26.57
C PRO A 223 11.83 -6.32 27.09
N ASN A 224 12.78 -5.83 27.88
CA ASN A 224 12.78 -4.50 28.48
C ASN A 224 13.44 -3.41 27.62
N GLY A 225 13.78 -3.71 26.36
CA GLY A 225 14.39 -2.76 25.43
C GLY A 225 15.90 -2.57 25.59
N SER A 226 16.52 -3.26 26.54
CA SER A 226 17.98 -3.32 26.59
C SER A 226 18.51 -4.21 25.48
N VAL A 227 19.57 -3.76 24.84
CA VAL A 227 20.19 -4.40 23.69
C VAL A 227 21.68 -4.53 23.95
N GLN A 228 22.22 -5.74 23.77
CA GLN A 228 23.65 -6.04 23.86
C GLN A 228 24.18 -6.31 22.46
N LEU A 229 25.05 -5.43 21.97
CA LEU A 229 25.72 -5.58 20.69
C LEU A 229 26.77 -6.69 20.74
N LYS A 230 27.25 -7.12 19.56
CA LYS A 230 28.27 -8.17 19.42
C LYS A 230 29.58 -7.84 20.14
N ASP A 231 29.94 -6.57 20.24
CA ASP A 231 31.11 -6.05 20.94
C ASP A 231 30.88 -5.91 22.47
N GLN A 232 29.80 -6.49 22.99
CA GLN A 232 29.34 -6.40 24.38
C GLN A 232 28.89 -5.01 24.83
N LYS A 233 28.85 -4.01 23.94
CA LYS A 233 28.29 -2.69 24.26
C LYS A 233 26.79 -2.82 24.50
N GLN A 234 26.33 -2.21 25.58
CA GLN A 234 24.91 -2.14 25.92
C GLN A 234 24.32 -0.82 25.46
N LEU A 235 23.09 -0.87 24.98
CA LEU A 235 22.27 0.29 24.65
C LEU A 235 20.82 0.04 25.07
N GLN A 236 20.12 1.12 25.40
CA GLN A 236 18.71 1.08 25.77
C GLN A 236 17.92 1.75 24.65
N LEU A 237 16.90 1.04 24.14
CA LEU A 237 15.96 1.63 23.21
C LEU A 237 15.07 2.64 23.93
N ARG A 238 14.74 3.73 23.23
CA ARG A 238 13.78 4.74 23.66
C ARG A 238 12.40 4.40 23.11
N ASP A 239 11.37 4.91 23.78
CA ASP A 239 10.00 4.71 23.34
C ASP A 239 9.80 5.15 21.88
N GLY A 240 9.23 4.27 21.07
CA GLY A 240 9.02 4.46 19.63
C GLY A 240 10.18 4.01 18.73
N GLU A 241 11.36 3.72 19.29
CA GLU A 241 12.50 3.26 18.49
C GLU A 241 12.30 1.84 17.98
N CYS A 242 12.85 1.59 16.79
CA CYS A 242 12.73 0.31 16.09
C CYS A 242 14.11 -0.30 15.79
N MET A 243 14.15 -1.61 15.58
CA MET A 243 15.33 -2.34 15.15
C MET A 243 14.96 -3.41 14.12
N ASP A 244 15.74 -3.56 13.06
CA ASP A 244 15.54 -4.65 12.10
C ASP A 244 16.24 -5.94 12.52
N LEU A 245 16.03 -7.03 11.76
CA LEU A 245 16.66 -8.33 12.01
C LEU A 245 18.19 -8.34 11.80
N GLU A 246 18.74 -7.31 11.14
CA GLU A 246 20.17 -7.10 10.95
C GLU A 246 20.80 -6.32 12.11
N GLY A 247 19.98 -5.84 13.05
CA GLY A 247 20.39 -5.04 14.21
C GLY A 247 20.56 -3.55 13.90
N ASN A 248 20.08 -3.07 12.75
CA ASN A 248 20.06 -1.64 12.46
C ASN A 248 18.96 -0.97 13.30
N ARG A 249 19.32 0.12 13.99
CA ARG A 249 18.39 0.91 14.83
C ARG A 249 17.79 2.07 14.05
N TYR A 250 16.54 2.39 14.35
CA TYR A 250 15.77 3.47 13.76
C TYR A 250 15.08 4.28 14.85
N GLU A 251 15.09 5.61 14.72
CA GLU A 251 14.52 6.54 15.70
C GLU A 251 13.01 6.39 15.85
N THR A 252 12.33 6.05 14.75
CA THR A 252 10.88 5.87 14.71
C THR A 252 10.52 4.74 13.74
N GLN A 253 9.28 4.25 13.85
CA GLN A 253 8.74 3.29 12.89
C GLN A 253 8.69 3.86 11.46
N ASP A 254 8.40 5.15 11.31
CA ASP A 254 8.37 5.80 9.99
C ASP A 254 9.76 5.84 9.35
N ARG A 255 10.81 6.14 10.14
CA ARG A 255 12.20 6.07 9.66
C ARG A 255 12.60 4.67 9.24
N PHE A 256 12.14 3.65 9.95
CA PHE A 256 12.32 2.25 9.54
C PHE A 256 11.65 1.99 8.19
N ARG A 257 10.36 2.35 8.04
CA ARG A 257 9.60 2.15 6.79
C ARG A 257 10.27 2.86 5.61
N ASP A 258 10.68 4.11 5.78
CA ASP A 258 11.38 4.88 4.76
C ASP A 258 12.64 4.18 4.27
N LYS A 259 13.43 3.66 5.21
CA LYS A 259 14.68 2.97 4.87
C LYS A 259 14.43 1.64 4.17
N MET A 260 13.40 0.91 4.55
CA MET A 260 13.03 -0.33 3.86
C MET A 260 12.48 -0.06 2.46
N MET A 261 11.68 1.00 2.31
CA MET A 261 11.15 1.45 1.02
C MET A 261 12.28 1.90 0.08
N GLN A 262 13.23 2.70 0.58
CA GLN A 262 14.41 3.10 -0.19
C GLN A 262 15.22 1.87 -0.65
N LYS A 263 15.50 0.93 0.27
CA LYS A 263 16.19 -0.33 -0.07
C LYS A 263 15.42 -1.13 -1.13
N GLN A 264 14.09 -1.12 -1.10
CA GLN A 264 13.24 -1.81 -2.07
C GLN A 264 13.29 -1.14 -3.45
N MET A 265 13.18 0.19 -3.51
CA MET A 265 13.30 0.97 -4.75
C MET A 265 14.66 0.77 -5.41
N ASP A 266 15.75 0.86 -4.64
CA ASP A 266 17.11 0.64 -5.14
C ASP A 266 17.28 -0.77 -5.75
N ARG A 267 16.62 -1.79 -5.17
CA ARG A 267 16.63 -3.16 -5.71
C ARG A 267 15.87 -3.25 -7.02
N MET A 268 14.68 -2.64 -7.11
CA MET A 268 13.87 -2.63 -8.32
C MET A 268 14.58 -1.90 -9.47
N GLU A 269 15.17 -0.74 -9.20
CA GLU A 269 15.96 0.01 -10.20
C GLU A 269 17.13 -0.82 -10.72
N ARG A 270 17.87 -1.50 -9.83
CA ARG A 270 18.97 -2.39 -10.24
C ARG A 270 18.49 -3.58 -11.07
N GLN A 271 17.32 -4.13 -10.79
CA GLN A 271 16.73 -5.22 -11.56
C GLN A 271 16.30 -4.75 -12.96
N MET A 272 15.59 -3.63 -13.04
CA MET A 272 15.19 -3.03 -14.33
C MET A 272 16.38 -2.53 -15.16
N GLY A 273 17.43 -2.02 -14.51
CA GLY A 273 18.67 -1.60 -15.18
C GLY A 273 19.47 -2.76 -15.76
N LYS A 274 19.40 -3.95 -15.14
CA LYS A 274 20.03 -5.17 -15.65
C LYS A 274 19.31 -5.77 -16.85
N GLU A 275 17.97 -5.69 -16.91
CA GLU A 275 17.20 -6.15 -18.08
C GLU A 275 17.48 -5.32 -19.33
N LYS A 276 17.84 -4.04 -19.18
CA LYS A 276 18.22 -3.16 -20.31
C LYS A 276 19.64 -3.42 -20.84
N MET A 277 20.44 -4.28 -20.21
CA MET A 277 21.86 -4.49 -20.55
C MET A 277 22.24 -5.92 -20.94
N SER A 278 21.30 -6.80 -21.27
CA SER A 278 21.62 -8.07 -21.94
C SER A 278 21.54 -7.91 -23.47
N PRO A 279 22.65 -7.60 -24.18
CA PRO A 279 22.64 -7.67 -25.63
C PRO A 279 22.43 -9.12 -26.05
N LYS A 280 21.42 -9.35 -26.91
CA LYS A 280 21.26 -10.58 -27.68
C LYS A 280 22.61 -10.88 -28.34
N LYS A 281 23.33 -11.91 -27.88
CA LYS A 281 24.44 -12.51 -28.63
C LYS A 281 23.84 -13.09 -29.91
N GLY A 282 23.85 -12.29 -30.98
CA GLY A 282 23.58 -12.76 -32.32
C GLY A 282 24.64 -13.80 -32.69
N LYS A 283 24.19 -15.04 -32.88
CA LYS A 283 24.95 -16.07 -33.60
C LYS A 283 25.30 -15.51 -34.98
N LYS A 284 26.59 -15.34 -35.28
CA LYS A 284 27.07 -15.29 -36.65
C LYS A 284 26.98 -16.69 -37.21
N ASN A 285 26.09 -16.90 -38.18
CA ASN A 285 26.17 -18.07 -39.06
C ASN A 285 27.29 -17.80 -40.06
N ASN A 286 28.27 -18.69 -40.10
CA ASN A 286 29.09 -18.95 -41.28
C ASN A 286 28.34 -19.93 -42.18
#